data_AF-A0A7J9YTY4-F1
#
_entry.id   AF-A0A7J9YTY4-F1
#
_cell.length_a   1.000
_cell.length_b   1.000
_cell.length_c   1.000
_cell.angle_alpha   90.00
_cell.angle_beta   90.00
_cell.angle_gamma   90.00
#
_symmetry.space_group_name_H-M   'P 1'
#
loop_
_entity.id
_entity.type
_entity.pdbx_description
1 polymer ?
#
loop_
_entity_poly.entity_id
_entity_poly.type
_entity_poly.pdbx_seq_one_letter_code
_entity_poly.pdbx_strand_id
1 'polypeptide(L)' 'MKSPTIEITLELDLDGETVSGRATNRSGPTREFSGWIGLMGVVDALLDEGRGIAAPTNRSEKETHDREGEARC' A
#
# COMPACT_ATOMS: atom_id res chain seq x y z
N MET A 1 -17.60 -11.04 -22.53
CA MET A 1 -17.00 -11.18 -21.17
C MET A 1 -17.44 -9.97 -20.35
N LYS A 2 -18.04 -10.18 -19.17
CA LYS A 2 -18.25 -9.07 -18.22
C LYS A 2 -16.93 -8.85 -17.48
N SER A 3 -16.47 -7.60 -17.43
CA SER A 3 -15.41 -7.21 -16.51
C SER A 3 -15.91 -7.41 -15.07
N PRO A 4 -15.09 -7.98 -14.17
CA PRO A 4 -15.47 -8.09 -12.77
C PRO A 4 -15.63 -6.69 -12.19
N THR A 5 -16.72 -6.48 -11.44
CA THR A 5 -16.91 -5.25 -10.66
C THR A 5 -16.08 -5.35 -9.39
N ILE A 6 -15.29 -4.31 -9.11
CA ILE A 6 -14.49 -4.21 -7.88
C ILE A 6 -15.18 -3.19 -6.98
N GLU A 7 -15.37 -3.56 -5.71
CA GLU A 7 -15.92 -2.68 -4.68
C GLU A 7 -14.78 -2.23 -3.77
N ILE A 8 -14.59 -0.92 -3.67
CA ILE A 8 -13.57 -0.28 -2.82
C ILE A 8 -14.30 0.61 -1.83
N THR A 9 -14.01 0.44 -0.54
CA THR A 9 -14.49 1.31 0.53
C THR A 9 -13.37 2.26 0.94
N LEU A 10 -13.68 3.56 0.98
CA LEU A 10 -12.76 4.62 1.39
C LEU A 10 -13.27 5.26 2.67
N GLU A 11 -12.46 5.26 3.72
CA GLU A 11 -12.65 6.09 4.90
C GLU A 11 -11.69 7.28 4.77
N LEU A 12 -12.26 8.48 4.71
CA LEU A 12 -11.52 9.72 4.44
C LEU A 12 -11.53 10.62 5.68
N ASP A 13 -10.37 11.18 5.99
CA ASP A 13 -10.22 12.33 6.87
C ASP A 13 -9.77 13.53 6.02
N LEU A 14 -10.52 14.64 6.11
CA LEU A 14 -10.35 15.82 5.28
C LEU A 14 -9.92 16.99 6.17
N ASP A 15 -8.70 17.48 5.96
CA ASP A 15 -8.15 18.65 6.64
C ASP A 15 -7.68 19.69 5.61
N GLY A 16 -8.56 20.64 5.31
CA GLY A 16 -8.35 21.66 4.28
C GLY A 16 -8.19 21.04 2.89
N GLU A 17 -7.00 21.18 2.31
CA GLU A 17 -6.65 20.58 1.01
C GLU A 17 -5.98 19.19 1.14
N THR A 18 -5.77 18.75 2.37
CA THR A 18 -5.13 17.48 2.69
C THR A 18 -6.18 16.40 2.85
N VAL A 19 -5.95 15.26 2.22
CA VAL A 19 -6.78 14.06 2.39
C VAL A 19 -5.92 12.96 3.00
N SER A 20 -6.44 12.25 3.98
CA SER A 20 -5.82 11.03 4.49
C SER A 20 -6.89 9.99 4.81
N GLY A 21 -6.47 8.79 5.19
CA GLY A 21 -7.39 7.77 5.64
C GLY A 21 -6.99 6.38 5.19
N ARG A 22 -7.98 5.53 4.96
CA ARG A 22 -7.76 4.12 4.62
C ARG A 22 -8.71 3.62 3.56
N ALA A 23 -8.21 2.72 2.73
CA ALA A 23 -8.96 2.06 1.68
C ALA A 23 -8.99 0.54 1.93
N THR A 24 -10.12 -0.08 1.60
CA THR A 24 -10.30 -1.53 1.67
C THR A 24 -10.96 -2.06 0.42
N ASN A 25 -10.51 -3.21 -0.04
CA ASN A 25 -11.23 -4.06 -0.99
C ASN A 25 -11.94 -5.15 -0.16
N ARG A 26 -13.12 -5.60 -0.61
CA ARG A 26 -14.02 -6.55 0.08
C ARG A 26 -13.34 -7.79 0.68
N SER A 27 -12.21 -8.22 0.13
CA SER A 27 -11.44 -9.37 0.63
C SER A 27 -9.96 -9.07 0.85
N GLY A 28 -9.55 -7.81 0.69
CA GLY A 28 -8.15 -7.37 0.72
C GLY A 28 -7.75 -6.72 2.04
N PRO A 29 -6.43 -6.58 2.27
CA PRO A 29 -5.92 -5.84 3.41
C PRO A 29 -6.30 -4.36 3.34
N THR A 30 -6.58 -3.77 4.51
CA THR A 30 -6.75 -2.32 4.66
C THR A 30 -5.42 -1.61 4.40
N ARG A 31 -5.45 -0.56 3.59
CA ARG A 31 -4.27 0.25 3.23
C ARG A 31 -4.48 1.69 3.66
N GLU A 32 -3.57 2.22 4.44
CA GLU A 32 -3.56 3.64 4.83
C GLU A 32 -2.89 4.49 3.74
N PHE A 33 -3.32 5.74 3.63
CA PHE A 33 -2.71 6.71 2.73
C PHE A 33 -2.74 8.13 3.31
N SER A 34 -1.86 8.99 2.80
CA SER A 34 -1.91 10.43 3.01
C SER A 34 -1.67 11.19 1.71
N GLY A 35 -2.33 12.34 1.59
CA GLY A 35 -2.38 13.16 0.40
C GLY A 35 -3.10 12.50 -0.79
N TRP A 36 -3.33 13.31 -1.81
CA TRP A 36 -3.97 12.89 -3.07
C TRP A 36 -3.15 11.83 -3.82
N ILE A 37 -1.82 11.93 -3.78
CA ILE A 37 -0.93 10.95 -4.42
C ILE A 37 -0.99 9.60 -3.71
N GLY A 38 -1.03 9.59 -2.38
CA GLY A 38 -1.19 8.35 -1.61
C GLY A 38 -2.53 7.67 -1.91
N LEU A 39 -3.62 8.45 -1.99
CA LEU A 39 -4.93 7.94 -2.38
C LEU A 39 -4.90 7.28 -3.75
N MET A 40 -4.34 7.95 -4.77
CA MET A 40 -4.26 7.40 -6.13
C MET A 40 -3.44 6.10 -6.18
N GLY A 41 -2.30 6.05 -5.48
CA GLY A 41 -1.47 4.84 -5.42
C GLY A 41 -2.17 3.67 -4.73
N VAL A 42 -2.93 3.93 -3.67
CA VAL A 42 -3.69 2.88 -2.98
C VAL A 42 -4.85 2.38 -3.85
N VAL A 43 -5.58 3.26 -4.53
CA VAL A 43 -6.65 2.87 -5.46
C VAL A 43 -6.10 2.03 -6.61
N ASP A 44 -4.99 2.44 -7.23
CA ASP A 44 -4.34 1.70 -8.31
C ASP A 44 -3.97 0.27 -7.88
N ALA A 45 -3.32 0.14 -6.72
CA ALA A 45 -2.97 -1.17 -6.19
C ALA A 45 -4.18 -2.06 -5.86
N LEU A 46 -5.27 -1.48 -5.33
CA LEU A 46 -6.50 -2.23 -5.05
C LEU A 46 -7.23 -2.67 -6.35
N LEU A 47 -7.11 -1.88 -7.42
CA LEU A 47 -7.62 -2.25 -8.75
C LEU A 47 -6.84 -3.42 -9.35
N ASP A 48 -5.51 -3.45 -9.18
CA ASP A 48 -4.68 -4.56 -9.64
C ASP A 48 -4.94 -5.86 -8.85
N GLU A 49 -5.14 -5.76 -7.54
CA GLU A 49 -5.57 -6.91 -6.72
C GLU A 49 -6.91 -7.46 -7.17
N GLY A 50 -7.89 -6.60 -7.46
CA GLY A 50 -9.21 -7.01 -7.95
C GLY A 50 -9.18 -7.66 -9.34
N ARG A 51 -8.09 -7.48 -10.09
CA ARG A 51 -7.83 -8.17 -11.36
C ARG A 51 -7.14 -9.54 -11.19
N GLY A 52 -6.83 -9.94 -9.96
CA GLY A 52 -6.09 -11.17 -9.66
C GLY A 52 -4.59 -11.05 -9.93
N ILE A 53 -4.09 -9.83 -10.14
CA ILE A 53 -2.65 -9.55 -10.23
C ILE A 53 -2.19 -9.31 -8.80
N ALA A 54 -2.01 -10.40 -8.04
CA ALA A 54 -1.42 -10.31 -6.72
C ALA A 54 0.01 -9.77 -6.88
N ALA A 55 0.22 -8.50 -6.52
CA ALA A 55 1.55 -7.91 -6.51
C ALA A 55 2.46 -8.72 -5.56
N PRO A 56 3.72 -8.99 -5.92
CA PRO A 56 4.66 -9.61 -5.01
C PRO A 56 4.87 -8.67 -3.81
N THR A 57 4.43 -9.11 -2.64
CA THR A 57 4.69 -8.45 -1.36
C THR A 57 6.20 -8.46 -1.13
N ASN A 58 6.89 -7.41 -1.56
CA ASN A 58 8.30 -7.24 -1.20
C ASN A 58 8.34 -6.78 0.26
N ARG A 59 8.41 -7.77 1.16
CA ARG A 59 8.67 -7.61 2.57
C ARG A 59 10.06 -7.00 2.68
N SER A 60 10.17 -5.72 3.06
CA SER A 60 11.46 -5.08 3.34
C SER A 60 12.29 -5.97 4.26
N GLU A 61 13.28 -6.63 3.67
CA GLU A 61 14.36 -7.27 4.37
C GLU A 61 15.10 -6.16 5.10
N LYS A 62 14.98 -6.15 6.42
CA LYS A 62 15.74 -5.29 7.30
C LYS A 62 17.20 -5.71 7.17
N GLU A 63 17.92 -5.00 6.31
CA GLU A 63 19.36 -5.07 6.10
C GLU A 63 20.06 -4.93 7.47
N THR A 64 20.47 -6.06 8.06
CA THR A 64 21.42 -6.07 9.17
C THR A 64 22.77 -5.68 8.62
N HIS A 65 23.08 -4.40 8.75
CA HIS A 65 24.41 -3.88 8.45
C HIS A 65 25.36 -4.34 9.57
N ASP A 66 26.08 -5.44 9.32
CA ASP A 66 27.26 -5.85 10.07
C ASP A 66 28.27 -4.71 10.08
N ARG A 67 28.71 -4.29 11.28
CA ARG A 67 29.95 -3.52 11.44
C ARG A 67 31.01 -4.45 11.99
N GLU A 68 31.77 -5.05 11.09
CA GLU A 68 33.11 -5.53 11.37
C GLU A 68 33.98 -4.34 11.77
N GLY A 69 34.56 -4.40 12.97
CA GLY A 69 35.42 -3.37 13.54
C GLY A 69 36.63 -4.00 14.22
N GLU A 70 37.63 -4.32 13.40
CA GLU A 70 39.06 -4.13 13.68
C GLU A 70 39.68 -4.87 14.89
N ALA A 71 40.21 -6.06 14.62
CA ALA A 71 41.26 -6.66 15.44
C ALA A 71 42.53 -5.79 15.32
N ARG A 72 42.90 -5.12 16.41
CA ARG A 72 44.20 -4.45 16.55
C ARG A 72 45.31 -5.49 16.76
N CYS A 73 46.43 -5.25 16.08
CA CYS A 73 47.72 -5.93 16.21
C CYS A 73 48.30 -5.85 17.63
#